data_AF-A0A934JZH1-F1
#
_entry.id   AF-A0A934JZH1-F1
#
_cell.length_a   1.000
_cell.length_b   1.000
_cell.length_c   1.000
_cell.angle_alpha   90.00
_cell.angle_beta   90.00
_cell.angle_gamma   90.00
#
_symmetry.space_group_name_H-M   'P 1'
#
loop_
_entity.id
_entity.type
_entity.pdbx_description
1 polymer ?
#
loop_
_entity_poly.entity_id
_entity_poly.type
_entity_poly.pdbx_seq_one_letter_code
_entity_poly.pdbx_strand_id
1 'polypeptide(L)' 'MLILTRRVGETLMVGDEVSVTVLGVKGNQVRIGINAPKDVSVHREEIYLRIQKEQDGETLED' A
#
# COMPACT_ATOMS: atom_id res chain seq x y z
N MET A 1 14.34 -4.46 -1.85
CA MET A 1 13.27 -4.55 -2.88
C MET A 1 13.19 -5.99 -3.36
N LEU A 2 12.03 -6.63 -3.26
CA LEU A 2 11.75 -7.98 -3.78
C LEU A 2 10.82 -7.86 -4.99
N ILE A 3 11.11 -8.55 -6.10
CA ILE A 3 10.37 -8.42 -7.36
C ILE A 3 9.68 -9.74 -7.68
N LEU A 4 8.35 -9.70 -7.83
CA LEU A 4 7.51 -10.86 -8.11
C LEU A 4 6.50 -10.51 -9.20
N THR A 5 6.23 -11.43 -10.12
CA THR A 5 5.20 -11.26 -11.15
C THR A 5 3.92 -11.99 -10.73
N ARG A 6 2.79 -11.28 -10.70
CA ARG A 6 1.46 -11.82 -10.41
C ARG A 6 0.52 -11.59 -11.59
N ARG A 7 -0.28 -12.59 -11.92
CA ARG A 7 -1.39 -12.49 -12.89
C ARG A 7 -2.65 -11.95 -12.21
N VAL A 8 -3.62 -11.50 -13.00
CA VAL A 8 -4.95 -11.13 -12.48
C VAL A 8 -5.57 -12.34 -11.78
N GLY A 9 -6.06 -12.11 -10.56
CA GLY A 9 -6.59 -13.14 -9.66
C GLY A 9 -5.55 -13.75 -8.73
N GLU A 10 -4.25 -13.53 -8.96
CA GLU A 10 -3.22 -14.03 -8.06
C GLU A 10 -3.01 -13.11 -6.86
N THR A 11 -2.68 -13.74 -5.74
CA THR A 11 -2.43 -13.09 -4.44
C THR A 11 -0.98 -13.29 -4.02
N LEU A 12 -0.42 -12.26 -3.39
CA LEU A 12 0.85 -12.25 -2.67
C LEU A 12 0.56 -12.04 -1.19
N MET A 13 1.26 -12.75 -0.32
CA MET A 13 1.21 -12.57 1.14
C MET A 13 2.41 -11.75 1.61
N VAL A 14 2.21 -10.86 2.58
CA VAL A 14 3.25 -10.09 3.28
C VAL A 14 3.09 -10.35 4.77
N GLY A 15 4.04 -11.08 5.36
CA GLY A 15 3.84 -11.65 6.70
C GLY A 15 2.65 -12.61 6.72
N ASP A 16 1.98 -12.69 7.87
CA ASP A 16 0.87 -13.62 8.08
C ASP A 16 -0.52 -12.97 7.92
N GLU A 17 -0.59 -11.63 8.01
CA GLU A 17 -1.87 -10.91 8.13
C GLU A 17 -2.18 -9.98 6.95
N VAL A 18 -1.21 -9.70 6.09
CA VAL A 18 -1.40 -8.82 4.93
C VAL A 18 -1.42 -9.64 3.64
N SER A 19 -2.44 -9.42 2.81
CA SER A 19 -2.53 -10.01 1.47
C SER A 19 -2.79 -8.96 0.40
N VAL A 20 -2.14 -9.14 -0.74
CA VAL A 20 -2.21 -8.22 -1.88
C VAL A 20 -2.64 -9.00 -3.11
N THR A 21 -3.82 -8.66 -3.64
CA THR A 21 -4.44 -9.35 -4.77
C THR A 21 -4.46 -8.46 -6.01
N VAL A 22 -4.05 -8.99 -7.15
CA VAL A 22 -4.21 -8.28 -8.43
C VAL A 22 -5.64 -8.50 -8.93
N LEU A 23 -6.50 -7.49 -8.84
CA LEU A 23 -7.92 -7.60 -9.21
C LEU A 23 -8.16 -7.39 -10.70
N GLY A 24 -7.25 -6.69 -11.40
CA GLY A 24 -7.38 -6.47 -12.83
C GLY A 24 -6.35 -5.51 -13.38
N VAL A 25 -6.22 -5.47 -14.70
CA VAL A 25 -5.36 -4.52 -15.42
C VAL A 25 -6.20 -3.81 -16.48
N LYS A 26 -6.09 -2.48 -16.55
CA LYS A 26 -6.72 -1.64 -17.56
C LYS A 26 -5.68 -0.71 -18.17
N GLY A 27 -5.15 -1.07 -19.34
CA GLY A 27 -4.05 -0.35 -19.95
C GLY A 27 -2.82 -0.39 -19.07
N ASN A 28 -2.34 0.78 -18.64
CA ASN A 28 -1.21 0.94 -17.71
C ASN A 28 -1.63 0.98 -16.22
N GLN A 29 -2.92 0.90 -15.91
CA GLN A 29 -3.41 0.92 -14.54
C GLN A 29 -3.68 -0.49 -14.04
N VAL A 30 -3.26 -0.77 -12.80
CA VAL A 30 -3.52 -2.04 -12.12
C VAL A 30 -4.48 -1.79 -10.97
N ARG A 31 -5.54 -2.58 -10.88
CA ARG A 31 -6.43 -2.61 -9.71
C ARG A 31 -5.87 -3.61 -8.72
N ILE A 32 -5.51 -3.12 -7.54
CA ILE A 32 -4.92 -3.91 -6.47
C ILE A 32 -5.90 -3.91 -5.28
N GLY A 33 -6.19 -5.09 -4.76
CA GLY A 33 -6.88 -5.27 -3.48
C GLY A 33 -5.85 -5.53 -2.40
N ILE A 34 -5.96 -4.83 -1.27
CA ILE A 34 -5.10 -5.04 -0.11
C ILE A 34 -6.01 -5.39 1.05
N ASN A 35 -5.76 -6.54 1.67
CA ASN A 35 -6.37 -6.92 2.94
C ASN A 35 -5.29 -6.86 4.01
N ALA A 36 -5.55 -6.09 5.06
CA ALA A 36 -4.64 -5.89 6.17
C ALA A 36 -5.47 -5.65 7.44
N PRO A 37 -4.96 -6.00 8.62
CA PRO A 37 -5.64 -5.70 9.87
C PRO A 37 -5.64 -4.18 10.15
N LYS A 38 -6.50 -3.74 11.07
CA LYS A 38 -6.80 -2.29 11.27
C LYS A 38 -5.65 -1.47 11.82
N ASP A 39 -4.72 -2.13 12.49
CA ASP A 39 -3.47 -1.57 13.03
C ASP A 39 -2.44 -1.28 11.92
N VAL A 40 -2.57 -1.93 10.75
CA VAL A 40 -1.71 -1.68 9.60
C VAL A 40 -2.37 -0.67 8.65
N SER A 41 -1.87 0.56 8.69
CA SER A 41 -2.33 1.62 7.79
C SER A 41 -1.88 1.39 6.35
N VAL A 42 -2.83 1.46 5.41
CA VAL A 42 -2.57 1.31 3.97
C VAL A 42 -2.91 2.61 3.25
N HIS A 43 -1.89 3.24 2.66
CA HIS A 43 -2.03 4.51 1.96
C HIS A 43 -1.42 4.44 0.56
N ARG A 44 -1.88 5.34 -0.32
CA ARG A 44 -1.13 5.64 -1.55
C ARG A 44 0.10 6.45 -1.19
N GLU A 45 1.18 6.27 -1.92
CA GLU A 45 2.47 6.90 -1.65
C GLU A 45 2.36 8.43 -1.55
N GLU A 46 1.64 9.07 -2.48
CA GLU A 46 1.47 10.52 -2.49
C GLU A 46 0.71 11.05 -1.26
N ILE A 47 -0.16 10.23 -0.67
CA ILE A 47 -0.91 10.57 0.54
C ILE A 47 -0.03 10.34 1.76
N TYR A 48 0.68 9.22 1.82
CA TYR A 48 1.61 8.90 2.90
C TYR A 48 2.67 9.99 3.07
N LEU A 49 3.30 10.42 1.96
CA LEU A 49 4.32 11.47 1.98
C LEU A 49 3.78 12.84 2.43
N ARG A 50 2.48 13.12 2.22
CA ARG A 50 1.84 14.34 2.72
C ARG A 50 1.62 14.28 4.22
N ILE A 51 1.06 13.17 4.70
CA ILE A 51 0.80 12.95 6.13
C ILE A 51 2.10 13.04 6.94
N GLN A 52 3.18 12.44 6.44
CA GLN A 52 4.48 12.47 7.11
C GLN A 52 5.05 13.89 7.20
N LYS A 53 4.92 14.69 6.14
CA LYS A 53 5.38 16.09 6.14
C LYS A 53 4.59 16.99 7.09
N GLU A 54 3.29 16.75 7.24
CA GLU A 54 2.46 17.50 8.19
C GLU A 54 2.83 17.14 9.64
N GLN A 55 3.06 15.86 9.94
CA GLN A 55 3.50 15.42 11.27
C GLN A 55 4.90 15.91 11.65
N ASP A 56 5.85 15.90 10.71
CA ASP A 56 7.21 16.41 10.94
C ASP A 56 7.21 17.95 11.17
N GLY A 57 6.20 18.67 10.65
CA GLY A 57 6.05 20.11 10.82
C GLY A 57 5.47 20.54 12.19
N GLU A 58 4.62 19.72 12.79
CA GLU A 58 4.02 20.00 14.11
C GLU A 58 5.01 19.82 15.28
N THR A 59 6.15 19.15 15.07
CA THR A 59 7.13 18.86 16.15
C THR A 59 8.17 19.97 16.37
N LEU A 60 8.15 21.05 15.56
CA LEU A 60 9.14 22.15 15.63
C LEU A 60 8.59 23.44 16.27
N GLU A 61 7.37 23.42 16.81
CA GLU A 61 6.78 24.53 17.56
C GLU A 61 6.48 24.12 19.01
N ASP A 62 7.53 23.85 19.80
CA ASP A 62 7.51 23.91 21.28
C ASP A 62 8.89 24.34 21.82
#